data_AF-A0AAW4NWZ4-F1
#
_entry.id   AF-A0AAW4NWZ4-F1
#
_cell.length_a   1.000
_cell.length_b   1.000
_cell.length_c   1.000
_cell.angle_alpha   90.00
_cell.angle_beta   90.00
_cell.angle_gamma   90.00
#
_symmetry.space_group_name_H-M   'P 1'
#
loop_
_entity.id
_entity.type
_entity.pdbx_description
1 polymer ?
#
loop_
_entity_poly.entity_id
_entity_poly.type
_entity_poly.pdbx_seq_one_letter_code
_entity_poly.pdbx_strand_id
1 'polypeptide(L)'
;MQNASSPPDEGWQKKLGRLCLKLLKLWGLGCLWLITSALVIEVLLKNLYPDLMASEEVYNSAVIVTCFSLILLWYAFTRPQVDMIWPLVAGVIWFIAHDALFVLGWIAAAWWIIKVCSEISHPRLGTAIQFLLVFIIIMGYTDVHQFGEHPFYNTAFATCIVLGAMWHYQGKTAFKTRKNQPKGQVAVLTPRSPQPSPSVITPSVQEVVTFESRIARLQTQQPLPNALLDELKIIVEYGQLIVTCMKEDPKDVEPGTAFLNRYLPAVEKMAGEFARLSTQLEKHGKSDDFLLKNVTALKALGSAFQQQHARLLENDTLDFDTELNLVNNLLKTDGYK
;
A
#
# COMPACT_ATOMS: atom_id res chain seq x y z
N MET A 1 -31.08 -50.71 14.35
CA MET A 1 -31.65 -49.38 14.60
C MET A 1 -30.75 -48.65 15.58
N GLN A 2 -29.99 -47.65 15.12
CA GLN A 2 -29.43 -46.60 15.98
C GLN A 2 -29.11 -45.41 15.08
N ASN A 3 -30.08 -44.48 15.03
CA ASN A 3 -29.96 -43.18 14.37
C ASN A 3 -29.07 -42.29 15.25
N ALA A 4 -27.85 -42.02 14.80
CA ALA A 4 -27.03 -40.93 15.34
C ALA A 4 -27.50 -39.62 14.67
N SER A 5 -28.47 -38.95 15.30
CA SER A 5 -28.80 -37.57 14.98
C SER A 5 -27.75 -36.67 15.63
N SER A 6 -26.84 -36.13 14.82
CA SER A 6 -25.94 -35.05 15.23
C SER A 6 -26.77 -33.79 15.53
N PRO A 7 -26.61 -33.13 16.69
CA PRO A 7 -27.44 -31.98 17.04
C PRO A 7 -27.03 -30.74 16.21
N PRO A 8 -27.99 -29.95 15.69
CA PRO A 8 -27.74 -28.79 14.83
C PRO A 8 -27.13 -27.56 15.54
N ASP A 9 -26.94 -27.61 16.87
CA ASP A 9 -26.58 -26.44 17.71
C ASP A 9 -25.08 -26.13 17.82
N GLU A 10 -24.19 -27.07 17.46
CA GLU A 10 -22.73 -26.85 17.58
C GLU A 10 -22.22 -25.71 16.67
N GLY A 11 -22.88 -25.50 15.52
CA GLY A 11 -22.52 -24.45 14.57
C GLY A 11 -22.83 -23.04 15.08
N TRP A 12 -23.93 -22.89 15.82
CA TRP A 12 -24.39 -21.61 16.37
C TRP A 12 -23.53 -21.17 17.55
N GLN A 13 -23.20 -22.08 18.48
CA GLN A 13 -22.33 -21.74 19.61
C GLN A 13 -20.92 -21.35 19.17
N LYS A 14 -20.34 -22.03 18.17
CA LYS A 14 -19.03 -21.66 17.61
C LYS A 14 -19.06 -20.31 16.87
N LYS A 15 -20.19 -19.97 16.20
CA LYS A 15 -20.38 -18.63 15.60
C LYS A 15 -20.54 -17.55 16.68
N LEU A 16 -21.32 -17.81 17.73
CA LEU A 16 -21.54 -16.90 18.85
C LEU A 16 -20.23 -16.64 19.61
N GLY A 17 -19.43 -17.68 19.88
CA GLY A 17 -18.13 -17.55 20.52
C GLY A 17 -17.13 -16.72 19.70
N ARG A 18 -17.11 -16.90 18.37
CA ARG A 18 -16.29 -16.07 17.47
C ARG A 18 -16.76 -14.61 17.42
N LEU A 19 -18.06 -14.37 17.43
CA LEU A 19 -18.65 -13.02 17.49
C LEU A 19 -18.31 -12.35 18.83
N CYS A 20 -18.49 -13.05 19.95
CA CYS A 20 -18.16 -12.56 21.28
C CYS A 20 -16.67 -12.24 21.41
N LEU A 21 -15.78 -13.09 20.90
CA LEU A 21 -14.35 -12.83 20.88
C LEU A 21 -13.98 -11.61 20.00
N LYS A 22 -14.65 -11.43 18.86
CA LYS A 22 -14.47 -10.23 18.01
C LYS A 22 -14.93 -8.96 18.72
N LEU A 23 -16.09 -9.01 19.38
CA LEU A 23 -16.63 -7.90 20.16
C LEU A 23 -15.71 -7.57 21.34
N LEU A 24 -15.21 -8.58 22.06
CA LEU A 24 -14.25 -8.40 23.16
C LEU A 24 -12.95 -7.76 22.68
N LYS A 25 -12.43 -8.17 21.51
CA LYS A 25 -11.24 -7.56 20.91
C LYS A 25 -11.48 -6.11 20.49
N LEU A 26 -12.63 -5.81 19.90
CA LEU A 26 -13.03 -4.44 19.55
C LEU A 26 -13.17 -3.57 20.79
N TRP A 27 -13.75 -4.12 21.86
CA TRP A 27 -13.94 -3.44 23.13
C TRP A 27 -12.60 -3.18 23.83
N GLY A 28 -11.70 -4.17 23.84
CA GLY A 28 -10.33 -4.01 24.33
C GLY A 28 -9.54 -2.96 23.55
N LEU A 29 -9.73 -2.89 22.22
CA LEU A 29 -9.14 -1.82 21.41
C LEU A 29 -9.72 -0.45 21.79
N GLY A 30 -11.04 -0.36 21.99
CA GLY A 30 -11.70 0.86 22.44
C GLY A 30 -11.18 1.35 23.80
N CYS A 31 -11.05 0.45 24.77
CA CYS A 31 -10.46 0.77 26.08
C CYS A 31 -9.00 1.24 25.96
N LEU A 32 -8.21 0.62 25.09
CA LEU A 32 -6.83 1.05 24.83
C LEU A 32 -6.79 2.50 24.29
N TRP A 33 -7.69 2.85 23.37
CA TRP A 33 -7.79 4.22 22.84
C TRP A 33 -8.24 5.24 23.89
N LEU A 34 -9.17 4.87 24.77
CA LEU A 34 -9.58 5.72 25.88
C LEU A 34 -8.43 5.95 26.88
N ILE A 35 -7.68 4.90 27.22
CA ILE A 35 -6.53 5.00 28.15
C ILE A 35 -5.43 5.86 27.53
N THR A 36 -5.09 5.63 26.27
CA THR A 36 -4.05 6.43 25.57
C THR A 36 -4.48 7.89 25.41
N SER A 37 -5.75 8.14 25.08
CA SER A 37 -6.31 9.50 25.05
C SER A 37 -6.24 10.17 26.42
N ALA A 38 -6.64 9.48 27.48
CA ALA A 38 -6.57 10.01 28.84
C ALA A 38 -5.13 10.34 29.24
N LEU A 39 -4.16 9.52 28.86
CA LEU A 39 -2.74 9.77 29.11
C LEU A 39 -2.26 11.02 28.36
N VAL A 40 -2.60 11.18 27.08
CA VAL A 40 -2.27 12.39 26.31
C VAL A 40 -2.88 13.63 26.97
N ILE A 41 -4.10 13.54 27.47
CA ILE A 41 -4.80 14.67 28.06
C ILE A 41 -4.22 15.06 29.42
N GLU A 42 -4.12 14.10 30.32
CA GLU A 42 -3.69 14.32 31.71
C GLU A 42 -2.19 14.63 31.82
N VAL A 43 -1.35 14.01 30.97
CA VAL A 43 0.11 14.12 31.07
C VAL A 43 0.68 15.18 30.13
N LEU A 44 0.11 15.34 28.93
CA LEU A 44 0.66 16.27 27.94
C LEU A 44 -0.14 17.58 27.91
N LEU A 45 -1.43 17.51 27.59
CA LEU A 45 -2.23 18.71 27.31
C LEU A 45 -2.45 19.57 28.55
N LYS A 46 -2.78 18.98 29.71
CA LYS A 46 -2.92 19.74 30.97
C LYS A 46 -1.61 20.39 31.43
N ASN A 47 -0.47 19.76 31.16
CA ASN A 47 0.83 20.31 31.52
C ASN A 47 1.27 21.44 30.57
N LEU A 48 0.95 21.35 29.28
CA LEU A 48 1.26 22.42 28.31
C LEU A 48 0.26 23.59 28.35
N TYR A 49 -1.01 23.32 28.62
CA TYR A 49 -2.11 24.30 28.52
C TYR A 49 -3.03 24.26 29.76
N PRO A 50 -2.51 24.48 30.97
CA PRO A 50 -3.28 24.36 32.21
C PRO A 50 -4.48 25.31 32.26
N ASP A 51 -4.31 26.55 31.80
CA ASP A 51 -5.35 27.58 31.87
C ASP A 51 -6.51 27.32 30.90
N LEU A 52 -6.23 26.84 29.67
CA LEU A 52 -7.27 26.49 28.70
C LEU A 52 -8.03 25.23 29.15
N MET A 53 -7.30 24.23 29.66
CA MET A 53 -7.86 22.95 30.10
C MET A 53 -8.64 23.03 31.42
N ALA A 54 -8.64 24.17 32.10
CA ALA A 54 -9.47 24.42 33.27
C ALA A 54 -10.96 24.61 32.92
N SER A 55 -11.26 24.97 31.68
CA SER A 55 -12.64 25.09 31.21
C SER A 55 -13.21 23.72 30.84
N GLU A 56 -14.40 23.40 31.36
CA GLU A 56 -15.05 22.10 31.16
C GLU A 56 -15.40 21.83 29.70
N GLU A 57 -15.80 22.87 28.97
CA GLU A 57 -16.12 22.82 27.53
C GLU A 57 -14.89 22.47 26.68
N VAL A 58 -13.77 23.18 26.86
CA VAL A 58 -12.52 22.89 26.13
C VAL A 58 -11.97 21.52 26.50
N TYR A 59 -12.06 21.14 27.77
CA TYR A 59 -11.63 19.83 28.23
C TYR A 59 -12.42 18.70 27.53
N ASN A 60 -13.75 18.78 27.53
CA ASN A 60 -14.60 17.77 26.90
C ASN A 60 -14.35 17.69 25.40
N SER A 61 -14.22 18.83 24.73
CA SER A 61 -13.92 18.90 23.30
C SER A 61 -12.53 18.34 22.97
N ALA A 62 -11.50 18.65 23.78
CA ALA A 62 -10.17 18.07 23.63
C ALA A 62 -10.16 16.54 23.83
N VAL A 63 -10.96 16.02 24.77
CA VAL A 63 -11.13 14.58 24.99
C VAL A 63 -11.72 13.90 23.75
N ILE A 64 -12.83 14.44 23.25
CA ILE A 64 -13.53 13.91 22.08
C ILE A 64 -12.59 13.92 20.87
N VAL A 65 -12.01 15.08 20.55
CA VAL A 65 -11.12 15.23 19.40
C VAL A 65 -9.92 14.30 19.51
N THR A 66 -9.24 14.24 20.65
CA THR A 66 -8.06 13.39 20.82
C THR A 66 -8.40 11.91 20.65
N CYS A 67 -9.47 11.42 21.28
CA CYS A 67 -9.87 10.02 21.22
C CYS A 67 -10.21 9.57 19.79
N PHE A 68 -11.06 10.32 19.09
CA PHE A 68 -11.46 9.96 17.73
C PHE A 68 -10.32 10.13 16.72
N SER A 69 -9.42 11.09 16.95
CA SER A 69 -8.21 11.27 16.13
C SER A 69 -7.27 10.07 16.24
N LEU A 70 -7.05 9.54 17.45
CA LEU A 70 -6.20 8.36 17.64
C LEU A 70 -6.79 7.12 16.95
N ILE A 71 -8.11 6.94 16.99
CA ILE A 71 -8.79 5.86 16.27
C ILE A 71 -8.58 5.99 14.76
N LEU A 72 -8.73 7.20 14.21
CA LEU A 72 -8.58 7.46 12.78
C LEU A 72 -7.11 7.34 12.33
N LEU A 73 -6.16 7.83 13.12
CA LEU A 73 -4.73 7.70 12.86
C LEU A 73 -4.28 6.25 12.95
N TRP A 74 -4.77 5.47 13.91
CA TRP A 74 -4.52 4.04 13.96
C TRP A 74 -4.99 3.33 12.68
N TYR A 75 -6.18 3.67 12.19
CA TYR A 75 -6.64 3.16 10.90
C TYR A 75 -5.67 3.55 9.77
N ALA A 76 -5.23 4.81 9.76
CA ALA A 76 -4.30 5.32 8.75
C ALA A 76 -2.94 4.61 8.77
N PHE A 77 -2.39 4.30 9.94
CA PHE A 77 -1.13 3.57 10.09
C PHE A 77 -1.27 2.07 9.77
N THR A 78 -2.38 1.44 10.14
CA THR A 78 -2.61 0.02 9.86
C THR A 78 -2.97 -0.26 8.40
N ARG A 79 -3.46 0.75 7.67
CA ARG A 79 -3.74 0.67 6.23
C ARG A 79 -3.10 1.86 5.50
N PRO A 80 -1.82 1.75 5.11
CA PRO A 80 -1.13 2.81 4.37
C PRO A 80 -1.74 2.95 2.96
N GLN A 81 -2.76 3.81 2.85
CA GLN A 81 -3.44 4.15 1.60
C GLN A 81 -2.95 5.49 1.03
N VAL A 82 -2.49 6.38 1.92
CA VAL A 82 -2.03 7.74 1.64
C VAL A 82 -0.79 8.00 2.47
N ASP A 83 0.19 8.69 1.88
CA ASP A 83 1.42 9.08 2.57
C ASP A 83 1.14 10.04 3.74
N MET A 84 1.74 9.76 4.90
CA MET A 84 1.52 10.52 6.13
C MET A 84 2.28 11.87 6.16
N ILE A 85 3.13 12.15 5.18
CA ILE A 85 3.96 13.36 5.13
C ILE A 85 3.10 14.63 5.11
N TRP A 86 2.12 14.70 4.20
CA TRP A 86 1.26 15.89 4.07
C TRP A 86 0.33 16.12 5.28
N PRO A 87 -0.32 15.09 5.84
CA PRO A 87 -1.03 15.20 7.11
C PRO A 87 -0.17 15.70 8.27
N LEU A 88 1.08 15.24 8.39
CA LEU A 88 1.99 15.68 9.45
C LEU A 88 2.40 17.14 9.26
N VAL A 89 2.70 17.57 8.04
CA VAL A 89 3.00 18.97 7.73
C VAL A 89 1.81 19.86 8.09
N ALA A 90 0.58 19.42 7.77
CA ALA A 90 -0.63 20.13 8.17
C ALA A 90 -0.73 20.26 9.71
N GLY A 91 -0.42 19.19 10.45
CA GLY A 91 -0.36 19.24 11.92
C GLY A 91 0.68 20.22 12.47
N VAL A 92 1.87 20.27 11.88
CA VAL A 92 2.92 21.21 12.30
C VAL A 92 2.50 22.67 12.08
N ILE A 93 1.79 22.95 10.99
CA ILE A 93 1.25 24.30 10.73
C ILE A 93 0.28 24.71 11.84
N TRP A 94 -0.61 23.80 12.25
CA TRP A 94 -1.57 24.04 13.34
C TRP A 94 -0.89 24.15 14.71
N PHE A 95 0.19 23.40 14.94
CA PHE A 95 0.99 23.54 16.15
C PHE A 95 1.65 24.92 16.26
N ILE A 96 2.19 25.44 15.15
CA ILE A 96 2.78 26.79 15.08
C ILE A 96 1.70 27.88 15.21
N ALA A 97 0.44 27.59 14.86
CA ALA A 97 -0.69 28.49 15.03
C ALA A 97 -1.13 28.71 16.49
N HIS A 98 -0.38 28.18 17.47
CA HIS A 98 -0.74 28.14 18.89
C HIS A 98 -1.99 27.31 19.21
N ASP A 99 -2.42 26.46 18.29
CA ASP A 99 -3.59 25.60 18.46
C ASP A 99 -3.17 24.12 18.58
N ALA A 100 -2.25 23.87 19.50
CA ALA A 100 -1.67 22.54 19.71
C ALA A 100 -2.67 21.53 20.29
N LEU A 101 -3.74 22.01 20.93
CA LEU A 101 -4.80 21.19 21.53
C LEU A 101 -5.47 20.27 20.51
N PHE A 102 -5.66 20.75 19.28
CA PHE A 102 -6.40 20.04 18.25
C PHE A 102 -5.53 19.51 17.10
N VAL A 103 -4.20 19.58 17.22
CA VAL A 103 -3.24 19.13 16.17
C VAL A 103 -3.48 17.70 15.72
N LEU A 104 -3.73 16.76 16.64
CA LEU A 104 -4.01 15.37 16.29
C LEU A 104 -5.27 15.24 15.43
N GLY A 105 -6.29 16.07 15.71
CA GLY A 105 -7.51 16.18 14.90
C GLY A 105 -7.22 16.62 13.49
N TRP A 106 -6.41 17.67 13.33
CA TRP A 106 -6.07 18.20 12.02
C TRP A 106 -5.21 17.26 11.18
N ILE A 107 -4.28 16.53 11.80
CA ILE A 107 -3.51 15.47 11.11
C ILE A 107 -4.47 14.38 10.61
N ALA A 108 -5.37 13.91 11.48
CA ALA A 108 -6.31 12.83 11.15
C ALA A 108 -7.30 13.25 10.05
N ALA A 109 -7.84 14.47 10.14
CA ALA A 109 -8.72 15.06 9.14
C ALA A 109 -8.02 15.25 7.80
N ALA A 110 -6.80 15.81 7.77
CA ALA A 110 -6.03 15.99 6.55
C ALA A 110 -5.78 14.66 5.83
N TRP A 111 -5.39 13.62 6.57
CA TRP A 111 -5.19 12.28 6.00
C TRP A 111 -6.47 11.77 5.32
N TRP A 112 -7.61 11.87 6.00
CA TRP A 112 -8.88 11.39 5.45
C TRP A 112 -9.34 12.20 4.23
N ILE A 113 -9.18 13.52 4.25
CA ILE A 113 -9.55 14.38 3.11
C ILE A 113 -8.69 14.04 1.88
N ILE A 114 -7.37 13.90 2.05
CA ILE A 114 -6.47 13.51 0.94
C ILE A 114 -6.86 12.14 0.38
N LYS A 115 -7.22 11.18 1.24
CA LYS A 115 -7.71 9.87 0.81
C LYS A 115 -8.99 9.99 -0.02
N VAL A 116 -9.99 10.74 0.44
CA VAL A 116 -11.27 10.88 -0.28
C VAL A 116 -11.09 11.61 -1.61
N CYS A 117 -10.32 12.70 -1.63
CA CYS A 117 -10.01 13.44 -2.86
C CYS A 117 -9.28 12.59 -3.90
N SER A 118 -8.55 11.55 -3.48
CA SER A 118 -7.77 10.67 -4.37
C SER A 118 -8.45 9.35 -4.75
N GLU A 119 -9.58 8.99 -4.13
CA GLU A 119 -10.27 7.69 -4.30
C GLU A 119 -11.74 7.80 -4.72
N ILE A 120 -12.10 8.86 -5.47
CA ILE A 120 -13.46 9.26 -5.91
C ILE A 120 -14.31 8.13 -6.57
N SER A 121 -13.77 6.94 -6.80
CA SER A 121 -14.40 5.93 -7.65
C SER A 121 -15.52 5.10 -7.00
N HIS A 122 -15.46 4.68 -5.72
CA HIS A 122 -16.58 3.93 -5.08
C HIS A 122 -16.59 4.04 -3.54
N PRO A 123 -17.64 4.61 -2.91
CA PRO A 123 -17.73 4.70 -1.46
C PRO A 123 -18.01 3.31 -0.84
N ARG A 124 -17.10 2.84 0.02
CA ARG A 124 -17.29 1.64 0.84
C ARG A 124 -17.86 2.03 2.21
N LEU A 125 -18.55 1.12 2.90
CA LEU A 125 -19.10 1.34 4.25
C LEU A 125 -18.05 1.88 5.24
N GLY A 126 -16.79 1.42 5.14
CA GLY A 126 -15.69 1.92 5.96
C GLY A 126 -15.37 3.41 5.74
N THR A 127 -15.58 3.94 4.54
CA THR A 127 -15.39 5.37 4.24
C THR A 127 -16.46 6.23 4.90
N ALA A 128 -17.70 5.73 5.01
CA ALA A 128 -18.79 6.42 5.71
C ALA A 128 -18.54 6.51 7.22
N ILE A 129 -18.01 5.44 7.84
CA ILE A 129 -17.62 5.46 9.25
C ILE A 129 -16.50 6.49 9.47
N GLN A 130 -15.50 6.55 8.58
CA GLN A 130 -14.42 7.53 8.68
C GLN A 130 -14.90 8.97 8.49
N PHE A 131 -15.86 9.20 7.58
CA PHE A 131 -16.50 10.50 7.44
C PHE A 131 -17.16 10.94 8.75
N LEU A 132 -17.90 10.03 9.39
CA LEU A 132 -18.55 10.31 10.68
C LEU A 132 -17.52 10.62 11.78
N LEU A 133 -16.39 9.92 11.80
CA LEU A 133 -15.29 10.23 12.73
C LEU A 133 -14.69 11.62 12.49
N VAL A 134 -14.42 11.99 11.23
CA VAL A 134 -13.90 13.33 10.88
C VAL A 134 -14.93 14.41 11.20
N PHE A 135 -16.22 14.14 10.95
CA PHE A 135 -17.30 15.05 11.30
C PHE A 135 -17.35 15.32 12.81
N ILE A 136 -17.22 14.29 13.64
CA ILE A 136 -17.14 14.45 15.11
C ILE A 136 -15.91 15.27 15.52
N ILE A 137 -14.75 15.03 14.90
CA ILE A 137 -13.53 15.82 15.15
C ILE A 137 -13.74 17.30 14.82
N ILE A 138 -14.35 17.61 13.66
CA ILE A 138 -14.63 18.99 13.25
C ILE A 138 -15.66 19.63 14.19
N MET A 139 -16.72 18.91 14.57
CA MET A 139 -17.73 19.41 15.50
C MET A 139 -17.13 19.76 16.86
N GLY A 140 -16.30 18.88 17.44
CA GLY A 140 -15.61 19.15 18.70
C GLY A 140 -14.61 20.30 18.60
N TYR A 141 -14.01 20.52 17.44
CA TYR A 141 -13.19 21.71 17.19
C TYR A 141 -14.02 22.99 17.18
N THR A 142 -15.15 22.98 16.46
CA THR A 142 -16.02 24.15 16.30
C THR A 142 -16.80 24.54 17.56
N ASP A 143 -16.87 23.64 18.53
CA ASP A 143 -17.43 23.90 19.85
C ASP A 143 -16.56 24.90 20.64
N VAL A 144 -15.24 24.88 20.40
CA VAL A 144 -14.28 25.75 21.07
C VAL A 144 -13.88 26.96 20.21
N HIS A 145 -13.75 26.77 18.90
CA HIS A 145 -13.28 27.81 17.98
C HIS A 145 -14.30 28.11 16.89
N GLN A 146 -14.48 29.39 16.54
CA GLN A 146 -15.30 29.71 15.38
C GLN A 146 -14.56 29.39 14.09
N PHE A 147 -15.25 28.72 13.17
CA PHE A 147 -14.69 28.36 11.87
C PHE A 147 -14.36 29.63 11.06
N GLY A 148 -13.08 30.01 11.01
CA GLY A 148 -12.62 31.21 10.31
C GLY A 148 -11.75 32.17 11.09
N GLU A 149 -11.52 31.94 12.40
CA GLU A 149 -10.63 32.77 13.23
C GLU A 149 -9.17 32.79 12.72
N HIS A 150 -8.79 31.76 11.95
CA HIS A 150 -7.44 31.52 11.47
C HIS A 150 -7.38 31.42 9.93
N PRO A 151 -7.71 32.50 9.18
CA PRO A 151 -7.85 32.44 7.73
C PRO A 151 -6.55 32.07 7.00
N PHE A 152 -5.40 32.53 7.52
CA PHE A 152 -4.08 32.18 6.99
C PHE A 152 -3.77 30.69 7.14
N TYR A 153 -4.05 30.12 8.31
CA TYR A 153 -3.78 28.71 8.62
C TYR A 153 -4.75 27.78 7.88
N ASN A 154 -6.03 28.16 7.78
CA ASN A 154 -7.01 27.46 6.95
C ASN A 154 -6.59 27.41 5.48
N THR A 155 -6.03 28.51 4.96
CA THR A 155 -5.50 28.57 3.59
C THR A 155 -4.27 27.67 3.43
N ALA A 156 -3.34 27.69 4.39
CA ALA A 156 -2.16 26.82 4.40
C ALA A 156 -2.56 25.33 4.48
N PHE A 157 -3.52 25.00 5.34
CA PHE A 157 -4.09 23.67 5.49
C PHE A 157 -4.73 23.16 4.19
N ALA A 158 -5.58 23.97 3.56
CA ALA A 158 -6.17 23.65 2.27
C ALA A 158 -5.09 23.45 1.18
N THR A 159 -4.04 24.27 1.20
CA THR A 159 -2.90 24.15 0.28
C THR A 159 -2.17 22.81 0.50
N CYS A 160 -1.92 22.41 1.74
CA CYS A 160 -1.32 21.10 2.05
C CYS A 160 -2.19 19.93 1.59
N ILE A 161 -3.51 20.02 1.76
CA ILE A 161 -4.46 19.01 1.27
C ILE A 161 -4.40 18.93 -0.26
N VAL A 162 -4.47 20.07 -0.95
CA VAL A 162 -4.45 20.12 -2.41
C VAL A 162 -3.11 19.60 -2.94
N LEU A 163 -1.98 20.01 -2.37
CA LEU A 163 -0.65 19.50 -2.72
C LEU A 163 -0.53 18.00 -2.45
N GLY A 164 -1.02 17.52 -1.30
CA GLY A 164 -1.00 16.11 -0.96
C GLY A 164 -1.88 15.26 -1.86
N ALA A 165 -3.08 15.75 -2.19
CA ALA A 165 -3.98 15.11 -3.14
C ALA A 165 -3.39 15.12 -4.55
N MET A 166 -2.80 16.24 -5.00
CA MET A 166 -2.11 16.33 -6.29
C MET A 166 -0.90 15.40 -6.34
N TRP A 167 -0.08 15.33 -5.29
CA TRP A 167 1.08 14.42 -5.23
C TRP A 167 0.64 12.96 -5.28
N HIS A 168 -0.37 12.60 -4.49
CA HIS A 168 -0.92 11.24 -4.48
C HIS A 168 -1.57 10.87 -5.82
N TYR A 169 -2.31 11.81 -6.41
CA TYR A 169 -2.90 11.66 -7.73
C TYR A 169 -1.83 11.61 -8.83
N GLN A 170 -0.76 12.41 -8.75
CA GLN A 170 0.40 12.33 -9.65
C GLN A 170 1.17 11.03 -9.47
N GLY A 171 1.27 10.47 -8.26
CA GLY A 171 1.82 9.13 -8.05
C GLY A 171 0.97 8.06 -8.74
N LYS A 172 -0.35 8.10 -8.54
CA LYS A 172 -1.31 7.17 -9.17
C LYS A 172 -1.42 7.37 -10.69
N THR A 173 -1.36 8.60 -11.18
CA THR A 173 -1.43 8.94 -12.62
C THR A 173 -0.08 8.79 -13.29
N ALA A 174 1.06 9.10 -12.70
CA ALA A 174 2.36 8.73 -13.28
C ALA A 174 2.48 7.21 -13.40
N PHE A 175 1.97 6.47 -12.42
CA PHE A 175 1.84 5.00 -12.51
C PHE A 175 0.85 4.57 -13.61
N LYS A 176 -0.33 5.20 -13.72
CA LYS A 176 -1.33 4.91 -14.77
C LYS A 176 -0.91 5.38 -16.17
N THR A 177 -0.25 6.51 -16.33
CA THR A 177 0.25 7.10 -17.58
C THR A 177 1.49 6.36 -18.05
N ARG A 178 2.31 5.80 -17.15
CA ARG A 178 3.32 4.80 -17.51
C ARG A 178 2.69 3.48 -17.97
N LYS A 179 1.53 3.11 -17.42
CA LYS A 179 0.73 1.96 -17.86
C LYS A 179 -0.04 2.22 -19.16
N ASN A 180 -0.43 3.48 -19.43
CA ASN A 180 -1.27 3.92 -20.54
C ASN A 180 -0.52 4.72 -21.62
N GLN A 181 0.81 4.83 -21.54
CA GLN A 181 1.59 5.42 -22.62
C GLN A 181 1.30 4.58 -23.88
N PRO A 182 0.68 5.15 -24.94
CA PRO A 182 0.63 4.45 -26.21
C PRO A 182 2.09 4.25 -26.61
N LYS A 183 2.47 3.04 -27.04
CA LYS A 183 3.77 2.79 -27.69
C LYS A 183 4.00 3.89 -28.73
N GLY A 184 4.79 4.89 -28.37
CA GLY A 184 5.02 6.09 -29.17
C GLY A 184 5.90 5.73 -30.35
N GLN A 185 5.25 5.58 -31.50
CA GLN A 185 5.71 5.86 -32.86
C GLN A 185 7.23 5.91 -33.03
N VAL A 186 7.77 4.81 -33.54
CA VAL A 186 9.00 4.80 -34.33
C VAL A 186 8.83 5.83 -35.45
N ALA A 187 9.81 6.73 -35.56
CA ALA A 187 9.89 7.72 -36.63
C ALA A 187 9.59 7.09 -38.00
N VAL A 188 8.69 7.76 -38.72
CA VAL A 188 8.32 7.48 -40.11
C VAL A 188 9.59 7.43 -40.96
N LEU A 189 9.93 6.23 -41.44
CA LEU A 189 10.65 6.04 -42.69
C LEU A 189 9.67 5.39 -43.67
N THR A 190 9.65 5.97 -44.86
CA THR A 190 8.72 5.81 -46.00
C THR A 190 8.34 4.36 -46.39
N PRO A 191 7.16 4.19 -47.05
CA PRO A 191 6.50 2.90 -47.25
C PRO A 191 7.14 2.09 -48.40
N ARG A 192 7.34 0.79 -48.18
CA ARG A 192 7.49 -0.20 -49.26
C ARG A 192 6.44 -1.31 -49.10
N SER A 193 5.76 -1.57 -50.22
CA SER A 193 4.59 -2.42 -50.48
C SER A 193 4.43 -3.77 -49.76
N PRO A 194 3.20 -4.34 -49.77
CA PRO A 194 2.73 -5.39 -48.88
C PRO A 194 3.01 -6.80 -49.41
N GLN A 195 3.46 -7.72 -48.54
CA GLN A 195 3.22 -9.16 -48.70
C GLN A 195 3.57 -9.95 -47.42
N PRO A 196 3.05 -11.18 -47.27
CA PRO A 196 1.84 -11.54 -46.53
C PRO A 196 2.16 -12.06 -45.12
N SER A 197 1.20 -11.93 -44.20
CA SER A 197 1.27 -12.52 -42.86
C SER A 197 1.54 -14.03 -42.89
N PRO A 198 2.38 -14.53 -41.97
CA PRO A 198 2.12 -15.83 -41.38
C PRO A 198 2.11 -15.77 -39.84
N SER A 199 1.05 -16.37 -39.30
CA SER A 199 1.01 -17.15 -38.05
C SER A 199 1.23 -16.46 -36.70
N VAL A 200 0.13 -16.49 -35.92
CA VAL A 200 0.04 -16.76 -34.47
C VAL A 200 1.39 -17.11 -33.83
N ILE A 201 1.90 -16.20 -33.00
CA ILE A 201 3.15 -16.41 -32.26
C ILE A 201 2.80 -17.01 -30.90
N THR A 202 2.94 -18.33 -30.81
CA THR A 202 3.34 -19.04 -29.59
C THR A 202 4.65 -18.41 -29.06
N PRO A 203 4.84 -18.24 -27.74
CA PRO A 203 6.09 -17.72 -27.20
C PRO A 203 7.26 -18.56 -27.72
N SER A 204 8.32 -17.93 -28.22
CA SER A 204 9.51 -18.70 -28.56
C SER A 204 10.12 -19.21 -27.25
N VAL A 205 10.15 -20.53 -27.08
CA VAL A 205 10.83 -21.25 -25.99
C VAL A 205 12.24 -20.71 -25.72
N GLN A 206 12.87 -20.11 -26.74
CA GLN A 206 14.18 -19.46 -26.68
C GLN A 206 14.28 -18.29 -25.69
N GLU A 207 13.26 -17.43 -25.56
CA GLU A 207 13.31 -16.29 -24.63
C GLU A 207 13.21 -16.77 -23.17
N VAL A 208 12.34 -17.74 -22.90
CA VAL A 208 12.17 -18.36 -21.58
C VAL A 208 13.46 -19.05 -21.12
N VAL A 209 14.10 -19.82 -22.00
CA VAL A 209 15.41 -20.46 -21.75
C VAL A 209 16.51 -19.41 -21.49
N THR A 210 16.41 -18.25 -22.14
CA THR A 210 17.37 -17.15 -21.92
C THR A 210 17.21 -16.55 -20.52
N PHE A 211 15.99 -16.38 -20.01
CA PHE A 211 15.77 -15.89 -18.64
C PHE A 211 16.24 -16.86 -17.57
N GLU A 212 15.97 -18.16 -17.73
CA GLU A 212 16.45 -19.18 -16.79
C GLU A 212 17.99 -19.19 -16.71
N SER A 213 18.66 -19.10 -17.86
CA SER A 213 20.13 -19.06 -17.91
C SER A 213 20.71 -17.84 -17.20
N ARG A 214 20.03 -16.68 -17.30
CA ARG A 214 20.44 -15.43 -16.65
C ARG A 214 20.21 -15.47 -15.14
N ILE A 215 19.09 -16.05 -14.71
CA ILE A 215 18.81 -16.26 -13.29
C ILE A 215 19.81 -17.24 -12.67
N ALA A 216 20.17 -18.33 -13.37
CA ALA A 216 21.19 -19.27 -12.91
C ALA A 216 22.59 -18.63 -12.79
N ARG A 217 22.92 -17.67 -13.67
CA ARG A 217 24.18 -16.91 -13.58
C ARG A 217 24.24 -16.03 -12.33
N LEU A 218 23.12 -15.51 -11.86
CA LEU A 218 23.08 -14.74 -10.60
C LEU A 218 23.37 -15.62 -9.38
N GLN A 219 22.94 -16.90 -9.39
CA GLN A 219 23.21 -17.84 -8.30
C GLN A 219 24.68 -18.22 -8.14
N THR A 220 25.47 -18.09 -9.21
CA THR A 220 26.88 -18.51 -9.27
C THR A 220 27.87 -17.38 -9.01
N GLN A 221 27.41 -16.14 -8.84
CA GLN A 221 28.28 -15.01 -8.52
C GLN A 221 28.64 -15.01 -7.03
N GLN A 222 29.86 -15.46 -6.72
CA GLN A 222 30.55 -15.29 -5.43
C GLN A 222 31.84 -14.47 -5.65
N PRO A 223 32.29 -13.63 -4.70
CA PRO A 223 31.87 -13.53 -3.30
C PRO A 223 30.99 -12.29 -3.00
N LEU A 224 29.77 -12.52 -2.49
CA LEU A 224 28.91 -11.46 -1.95
C LEU A 224 28.70 -11.67 -0.43
N PRO A 225 28.62 -10.59 0.38
CA PRO A 225 28.21 -10.65 1.77
C PRO A 225 26.83 -11.30 1.93
N ASN A 226 26.64 -12.02 3.04
CA ASN A 226 25.41 -12.76 3.33
C ASN A 226 24.13 -11.92 3.17
N ALA A 227 24.15 -10.65 3.60
CA ALA A 227 22.99 -9.76 3.47
C ALA A 227 22.59 -9.45 2.02
N LEU A 228 23.53 -9.36 1.07
CA LEU A 228 23.20 -9.23 -0.35
C LEU A 228 22.79 -10.57 -0.96
N LEU A 229 23.39 -11.67 -0.48
CA LEU A 229 23.09 -13.01 -0.96
C LEU A 229 21.65 -13.42 -0.62
N ASP A 230 21.15 -13.04 0.55
CA ASP A 230 19.77 -13.26 0.96
C ASP A 230 18.78 -12.54 0.04
N GLU A 231 19.02 -11.26 -0.26
CA GLU A 231 18.16 -10.47 -1.17
C GLU A 231 18.25 -10.97 -2.62
N LEU A 232 19.44 -11.38 -3.07
CA LEU A 232 19.61 -11.97 -4.39
C LEU A 232 18.87 -13.31 -4.52
N LYS A 233 18.87 -14.13 -3.45
CA LYS A 233 18.12 -15.39 -3.41
C LYS A 233 16.63 -15.15 -3.57
N ILE A 234 16.08 -14.13 -2.92
CA ILE A 234 14.67 -13.73 -3.08
C ILE A 234 14.39 -13.38 -4.54
N ILE A 235 15.22 -12.53 -5.16
CA ILE A 235 15.04 -12.15 -6.57
C ILE A 235 15.08 -13.37 -7.50
N VAL A 236 16.02 -14.29 -7.26
CA VAL A 236 16.16 -15.53 -8.04
C VAL A 236 14.92 -16.41 -7.90
N GLU A 237 14.45 -16.62 -6.67
CA GLU A 237 13.26 -17.44 -6.38
C GLU A 237 12.02 -16.89 -7.08
N TYR A 238 11.71 -15.60 -6.90
CA TYR A 238 10.55 -14.99 -7.55
C TYR A 238 10.74 -14.82 -9.06
N GLY A 239 11.97 -14.66 -9.54
CA GLY A 239 12.28 -14.69 -10.97
C GLY A 239 11.93 -16.04 -11.61
N GLN A 240 12.23 -17.14 -10.93
CA GLN A 240 11.85 -18.49 -11.37
C GLN A 240 10.32 -18.68 -11.32
N LEU A 241 9.66 -18.22 -10.26
CA LEU A 241 8.20 -18.30 -10.16
C LEU A 241 7.49 -17.51 -11.26
N ILE A 242 7.97 -16.32 -11.62
CA ILE A 242 7.45 -15.55 -12.77
C ILE A 242 7.62 -16.33 -14.06
N VAL A 243 8.79 -16.94 -14.28
CA VAL A 243 9.03 -17.79 -15.45
C VAL A 243 8.09 -19.01 -15.47
N THR A 244 7.78 -19.59 -14.31
CA THR A 244 6.78 -20.68 -14.19
C THR A 244 5.39 -20.20 -14.57
N CYS A 245 4.91 -19.06 -14.05
CA CYS A 245 3.63 -18.46 -14.48
C CYS A 245 3.58 -18.25 -16.00
N MET A 246 4.67 -17.73 -16.59
CA MET A 246 4.77 -17.55 -18.05
C MET A 246 4.73 -18.86 -18.84
N LYS A 247 5.16 -19.99 -18.26
CA LYS A 247 5.08 -21.32 -18.89
C LYS A 247 3.68 -21.91 -18.76
N GLU A 248 3.00 -21.63 -17.66
CA GLU A 248 1.67 -22.17 -17.32
C GLU A 248 0.55 -21.41 -18.04
N ASP A 249 0.64 -20.07 -18.14
CA ASP A 249 -0.32 -19.23 -18.86
C ASP A 249 0.35 -18.37 -19.97
N PRO A 250 -0.03 -18.56 -21.25
CA PRO A 250 0.38 -17.68 -22.35
C PRO A 250 0.09 -16.19 -22.16
N LYS A 251 -0.94 -15.82 -21.38
CA LYS A 251 -1.29 -14.42 -21.08
C LYS A 251 -0.25 -13.73 -20.20
N ASP A 252 0.46 -14.50 -19.38
CA ASP A 252 1.49 -13.99 -18.47
C ASP A 252 2.85 -13.77 -19.14
N VAL A 253 3.02 -14.29 -20.35
CA VAL A 253 4.26 -14.17 -21.13
C VAL A 253 4.60 -12.71 -21.42
N GLU A 254 3.66 -11.90 -21.90
CA GLU A 254 3.90 -10.49 -22.21
C GLU A 254 4.27 -9.67 -20.95
N PRO A 255 3.46 -9.68 -19.86
CA PRO A 255 3.81 -8.93 -18.65
C PRO A 255 5.06 -9.46 -17.95
N GLY A 256 5.27 -10.78 -17.92
CA GLY A 256 6.47 -11.41 -17.34
C GLY A 256 7.75 -11.07 -18.12
N THR A 257 7.73 -11.20 -19.45
CA THR A 257 8.87 -10.86 -20.33
C THR A 257 9.24 -9.38 -20.23
N ALA A 258 8.25 -8.49 -20.26
CA ALA A 258 8.47 -7.05 -20.14
C ALA A 258 9.10 -6.67 -18.79
N PHE A 259 8.70 -7.35 -17.72
CA PHE A 259 9.26 -7.14 -16.38
C PHE A 259 10.69 -7.67 -16.28
N LEU A 260 10.94 -8.91 -16.68
CA LEU A 260 12.27 -9.54 -16.58
C LEU A 260 13.31 -8.84 -17.45
N ASN A 261 12.96 -8.46 -18.69
CA ASN A 261 13.88 -7.70 -19.56
C ASN A 261 14.28 -6.35 -18.97
N ARG A 262 13.40 -5.75 -18.16
CA ARG A 262 13.63 -4.45 -17.56
C ARG A 262 14.49 -4.51 -16.31
N TYR A 263 14.21 -5.45 -15.42
CA TYR A 263 14.81 -5.45 -14.08
C TYR A 263 15.94 -6.47 -13.91
N LEU A 264 15.97 -7.56 -14.66
CA LEU A 264 17.05 -8.54 -14.59
C LEU A 264 18.44 -7.96 -14.95
N PRO A 265 18.59 -7.09 -16.00
CA PRO A 265 19.88 -6.44 -16.26
C PRO A 265 20.33 -5.51 -15.13
N ALA A 266 19.40 -4.88 -14.42
CA ALA A 266 19.73 -4.01 -13.29
C ALA A 266 20.27 -4.83 -12.10
N VAL A 267 19.70 -6.00 -11.84
CA VAL A 267 20.17 -6.93 -10.80
C VAL A 267 21.56 -7.47 -11.16
N GLU A 268 21.77 -7.91 -12.41
CA GLU A 268 23.08 -8.38 -12.92
C GLU A 268 24.15 -7.29 -12.80
N LYS A 269 23.80 -6.05 -13.15
CA LYS A 269 24.70 -4.90 -13.04
C LYS A 269 25.06 -4.59 -11.59
N MET A 270 24.08 -4.57 -10.68
CA MET A 270 24.33 -4.29 -9.25
C MET A 270 25.19 -5.38 -8.61
N ALA A 271 24.91 -6.66 -8.88
CA ALA A 271 25.70 -7.77 -8.37
C ALA A 271 27.16 -7.71 -8.87
N GLY A 272 27.36 -7.37 -10.15
CA GLY A 272 28.69 -7.21 -10.74
C GLY A 272 29.45 -5.97 -10.23
N GLU A 273 28.79 -4.82 -10.13
CA GLU A 273 29.38 -3.58 -9.61
C GLU A 273 29.76 -3.72 -8.14
N PHE A 274 28.92 -4.40 -7.36
CA PHE A 274 29.22 -4.68 -5.96
C PHE A 274 30.47 -5.57 -5.81
N ALA A 275 30.55 -6.69 -6.54
CA ALA A 275 31.71 -7.59 -6.49
C ALA A 275 33.01 -6.89 -6.92
N ARG A 276 32.93 -5.95 -7.86
CA ARG A 276 34.08 -5.16 -8.32
C ARG A 276 34.49 -4.08 -7.29
N LEU A 277 33.53 -3.37 -6.71
CA LEU A 277 33.78 -2.18 -5.88
C LEU A 277 34.00 -2.51 -4.40
N SER A 278 33.52 -3.66 -3.91
CA SER A 278 33.72 -4.10 -2.53
C SER A 278 35.21 -4.14 -2.17
N THR A 279 36.04 -4.74 -3.04
CA THR A 279 37.50 -4.82 -2.87
C THR A 279 38.19 -3.45 -2.85
N GLN A 280 37.65 -2.45 -3.55
CA GLN A 280 38.22 -1.11 -3.64
C GLN A 280 37.79 -0.22 -2.45
N LEU A 281 36.55 -0.34 -1.99
CA LEU A 281 36.02 0.49 -0.91
C LEU A 281 36.43 0.04 0.48
N GLU A 282 36.73 -1.25 0.67
CA GLU A 282 37.33 -1.78 1.91
C GLU A 282 38.65 -1.08 2.24
N LYS A 283 39.46 -0.77 1.22
CA LYS A 283 40.73 -0.04 1.36
C LYS A 283 40.57 1.43 1.80
N HIS A 284 39.38 2.02 1.62
CA HIS A 284 39.12 3.44 1.85
C HIS A 284 38.15 3.72 3.01
N GLY A 285 37.74 2.71 3.77
CA GLY A 285 36.85 2.87 4.94
C GLY A 285 35.44 3.38 4.60
N LYS A 286 35.01 3.31 3.33
CA LYS A 286 33.67 3.69 2.86
C LYS A 286 32.77 2.49 2.53
N SER A 287 33.19 1.29 2.93
CA SER A 287 32.54 0.02 2.60
C SER A 287 31.09 -0.05 3.11
N ASP A 288 30.84 0.45 4.32
CA ASP A 288 29.55 0.24 5.01
C ASP A 288 28.38 1.04 4.40
N ASP A 289 28.59 2.30 4.01
CA ASP A 289 27.56 3.13 3.35
C ASP A 289 27.24 2.60 1.94
N PHE A 290 28.27 2.12 1.23
CA PHE A 290 28.10 1.49 -0.08
C PHE A 290 27.36 0.15 0.02
N LEU A 291 27.69 -0.67 1.03
CA LEU A 291 26.99 -1.91 1.34
C LEU A 291 25.51 -1.65 1.64
N LEU A 292 25.21 -0.70 2.52
CA LEU A 292 23.84 -0.37 2.93
C LEU A 292 22.99 0.10 1.74
N LYS A 293 23.53 0.94 0.86
CA LYS A 293 22.85 1.41 -0.35
C LYS A 293 22.54 0.29 -1.33
N ASN A 294 23.49 -0.61 -1.56
CA ASN A 294 23.29 -1.77 -2.44
C ASN A 294 22.26 -2.75 -1.87
N VAL A 295 22.34 -3.08 -0.57
CA VAL A 295 21.34 -3.93 0.10
C VAL A 295 19.94 -3.32 0.00
N THR A 296 19.81 -2.01 0.24
CA THR A 296 18.51 -1.32 0.15
C THR A 296 17.93 -1.34 -1.27
N ALA A 297 18.77 -1.11 -2.29
CA ALA A 297 18.34 -1.18 -3.68
C ALA A 297 17.94 -2.60 -4.09
N LEU A 298 18.71 -3.61 -3.68
CA LEU A 298 18.45 -5.01 -3.99
C LEU A 298 17.17 -5.50 -3.28
N LYS A 299 16.93 -5.07 -2.05
CA LYS A 299 15.69 -5.32 -1.32
C LYS A 299 14.45 -4.72 -2.00
N ALA A 300 14.57 -3.50 -2.51
CA ALA A 300 13.51 -2.87 -3.29
C ALA A 300 13.23 -3.63 -4.59
N LEU A 301 14.27 -4.13 -5.26
CA LEU A 301 14.13 -5.02 -6.42
C LEU A 301 13.47 -6.35 -6.04
N GLY A 302 13.89 -7.00 -4.94
CA GLY A 302 13.25 -8.22 -4.43
C GLY A 302 11.76 -8.05 -4.18
N SER A 303 11.37 -6.94 -3.54
CA SER A 303 9.96 -6.58 -3.31
C SER A 303 9.18 -6.37 -4.62
N ALA A 304 9.83 -5.83 -5.66
CA ALA A 304 9.20 -5.65 -6.97
C ALA A 304 8.96 -6.99 -7.69
N PHE A 305 9.90 -7.94 -7.60
CA PHE A 305 9.74 -9.29 -8.13
C PHE A 305 8.60 -10.04 -7.41
N GLN A 306 8.53 -9.93 -6.08
CA GLN A 306 7.42 -10.47 -5.28
C GLN A 306 6.06 -9.92 -5.72
N GLN A 307 5.97 -8.59 -5.87
CA GLN A 307 4.73 -7.94 -6.28
C GLN A 307 4.33 -8.34 -7.71
N GLN A 308 5.30 -8.47 -8.61
CA GLN A 308 4.99 -8.89 -9.98
C GLN A 308 4.46 -10.32 -10.02
N HIS A 309 5.08 -11.26 -9.31
CA HIS A 309 4.57 -12.63 -9.19
C HIS A 309 3.15 -12.66 -8.61
N ALA A 310 2.89 -11.91 -7.53
CA ALA A 310 1.56 -11.82 -6.94
C ALA A 310 0.50 -11.27 -7.90
N ARG A 311 0.88 -10.35 -8.81
CA ARG A 311 -0.04 -9.81 -9.83
C ARG A 311 -0.36 -10.81 -10.93
N LEU A 312 0.59 -11.65 -11.32
CA LEU A 312 0.35 -12.72 -12.30
C LEU A 312 -0.67 -13.71 -11.71
N LEU A 313 -0.44 -14.16 -10.46
CA LEU A 313 -1.39 -15.01 -9.74
C LEU A 313 -2.78 -14.37 -9.52
N GLU A 314 -2.84 -13.06 -9.24
CA GLU A 314 -4.13 -12.37 -9.04
C GLU A 314 -4.95 -12.35 -10.35
N ASN A 315 -4.29 -12.17 -11.50
CA ASN A 315 -4.96 -12.27 -12.80
C ASN A 315 -5.56 -13.65 -13.00
N ASP A 316 -4.82 -14.72 -12.68
CA ASP A 316 -5.29 -16.10 -12.80
C ASP A 316 -6.52 -16.36 -11.92
N THR A 317 -6.53 -15.83 -10.68
CA THR A 317 -7.67 -15.98 -9.77
C THR A 317 -8.92 -15.24 -10.24
N LEU A 318 -8.75 -14.04 -10.82
CA LEU A 318 -9.86 -13.25 -11.36
C LEU A 318 -10.46 -13.89 -12.61
N ASP A 319 -9.62 -14.44 -13.48
CA ASP A 319 -10.06 -15.18 -14.66
C ASP A 319 -10.78 -16.48 -14.26
N PHE A 320 -10.26 -17.22 -13.28
CA PHE A 320 -10.91 -18.41 -12.74
C PHE A 320 -12.27 -18.10 -12.09
N ASP A 321 -12.38 -17.03 -11.30
CA ASP A 321 -13.67 -16.60 -10.73
C ASP A 321 -14.65 -16.17 -11.81
N THR A 322 -14.17 -15.53 -12.88
CA THR A 322 -15.00 -15.13 -14.02
C THR A 322 -15.52 -16.36 -14.76
N GLU A 323 -14.67 -17.35 -15.00
CA GLU A 323 -15.03 -18.61 -15.63
C GLU A 323 -15.98 -19.43 -14.76
N LEU A 324 -15.73 -19.51 -13.44
CA LEU A 324 -16.61 -20.18 -12.48
C LEU A 324 -17.99 -19.52 -12.40
N ASN A 325 -18.04 -18.19 -12.47
CA ASN A 325 -19.30 -17.44 -12.56
C ASN A 325 -20.03 -17.68 -13.88
N LEU A 326 -19.30 -17.77 -14.99
CA LEU A 326 -19.86 -18.11 -16.30
C LEU A 326 -20.44 -19.53 -16.29
N VAL A 327 -19.70 -20.51 -15.79
CA VAL A 327 -20.16 -21.90 -15.62
C VAL A 327 -21.40 -21.96 -14.72
N ASN A 328 -21.39 -21.26 -13.59
CA ASN A 328 -22.55 -21.20 -12.68
C ASN A 328 -23.78 -20.57 -13.36
N ASN A 329 -23.58 -19.55 -14.20
CA ASN A 329 -24.66 -18.93 -14.96
C ASN A 329 -25.18 -19.83 -16.08
N LEU A 330 -24.32 -20.60 -16.75
CA LEU A 330 -24.72 -21.61 -17.73
C LEU A 330 -25.53 -22.73 -17.07
N LEU A 331 -25.05 -23.28 -15.94
CA LEU A 331 -25.76 -24.31 -15.19
C LEU A 331 -27.16 -23.85 -14.74
N LYS A 332 -27.29 -22.60 -14.27
CA LYS A 332 -28.59 -21.99 -13.93
C LYS A 332 -29.50 -21.81 -15.14
N THR A 333 -28.93 -21.48 -16.31
CA THR A 333 -29.68 -21.29 -17.55
C THR A 333 -30.18 -22.63 -18.09
N ASP A 334 -29.39 -23.69 -17.92
CA ASP A 334 -29.74 -25.07 -18.32
C ASP A 334 -30.62 -25.80 -17.30
N GLY A 335 -31.07 -25.12 -16.24
CA GLY A 335 -32.05 -25.63 -15.28
C GLY A 335 -31.49 -26.49 -14.15
N TYR A 336 -30.17 -26.59 -14.00
CA TYR A 336 -29.51 -27.24 -12.88
C TYR A 336 -29.32 -26.22 -11.73
N LYS A 337 -29.85 -26.56 -10.54
CA LYS A 337 -29.74 -25.73 -9.32
C LYS A 337 -28.70 -26.24 -8.35
#